data_AF-W0J8A7-F1
#
_entry.id   AF-W0J8A7-F1
#
_cell.length_a   1.000
_cell.length_b   1.000
_cell.length_c   1.000
_cell.angle_alpha   90.00
_cell.angle_beta   90.00
_cell.angle_gamma   90.00
#
_symmetry.space_group_name_H-M   'P 1'
#
loop_
_entity.id
_entity.type
_entity.pdbx_description
1 polymer ?
#
loop_
_entity_poly.entity_id
_entity_poly.type
_entity_poly.pdbx_seq_one_letter_code
_entity_poly.pdbx_strand_id
1 'polypeptide(L)'
;MLCPPVSNPPSTCSVTSVTMLSSSVLVRLLSIPVRPAFHARSLPVLLLAVAMSAFSVSGCSKKPGDPAVIAAAKEAARERGAVLFSPEGSVYHIELSVDRDEGILTLRTLDTDGASALETSAEGFEFRVTADGRERFLILAPVANVATGEFAGGTSRYEGNAPWLKTPGELGVVIESITLRGRKHEGVTATIPAAASAGPDAAALPSPTSSATAAN
;
A
#
# COMPACT_ATOMS: atom_id res chain seq x y z
N MET A 1 -52.70 -4.96 40.01
CA MET A 1 -51.27 -4.79 40.33
C MET A 1 -50.66 -3.91 39.24
N LEU A 2 -50.45 -2.64 39.55
CA LEU A 2 -49.92 -1.63 38.65
C LEU A 2 -48.41 -1.50 38.88
N CYS A 3 -47.61 -1.64 37.82
CA CYS A 3 -46.19 -1.28 37.83
C CYS A 3 -46.03 0.24 37.65
N PRO A 4 -45.19 0.94 38.43
CA PRO A 4 -44.84 2.32 38.15
C PRO A 4 -43.76 2.44 37.07
N PRO A 5 -43.68 3.58 36.34
CA PRO A 5 -42.63 3.84 35.36
C PRO A 5 -41.32 4.26 36.03
N VAL A 6 -40.20 3.69 35.57
CA VAL A 6 -38.84 4.10 35.94
C VAL A 6 -38.42 5.28 35.05
N SER A 7 -38.22 6.45 35.66
CA SER A 7 -37.62 7.63 35.02
C SER A 7 -36.09 7.54 35.10
N ASN A 8 -35.40 7.55 33.96
CA ASN A 8 -33.95 7.78 33.90
C ASN A 8 -33.67 9.26 33.59
N PRO A 9 -32.71 9.91 34.27
CA PRO A 9 -32.30 11.29 33.99
C PRO A 9 -31.33 11.38 32.80
N PRO A 10 -31.16 12.58 32.19
CA PRO A 10 -30.22 12.79 31.10
C PRO A 10 -28.78 12.88 31.61
N SER A 11 -27.90 12.06 31.04
CA SER A 11 -26.45 12.17 31.20
C SER A 11 -25.93 13.38 30.45
N THR A 12 -25.58 14.44 31.17
CA THR A 12 -24.82 15.58 30.66
C THR A 12 -23.33 15.23 30.64
N CYS A 13 -22.80 14.88 29.47
CA CYS A 13 -21.35 14.77 29.26
C CYS A 13 -20.76 16.17 29.08
N SER A 14 -20.00 16.59 30.08
CA SER A 14 -19.24 17.84 30.14
C SER A 14 -18.10 17.82 29.12
N VAL A 15 -18.12 18.78 28.19
CA VAL A 15 -17.04 19.04 27.22
C VAL A 15 -15.90 19.73 27.98
N THR A 16 -14.80 19.02 28.19
CA THR A 16 -13.58 19.62 28.73
C THR A 16 -12.72 20.09 27.56
N SER A 17 -12.86 21.36 27.20
CA SER A 17 -11.98 22.05 26.27
C SER A 17 -10.57 22.14 26.86
N VAL A 18 -9.61 21.42 26.28
CA VAL A 18 -8.19 21.58 26.58
C VAL A 18 -7.62 22.63 25.62
N THR A 19 -7.55 23.87 26.10
CA THR A 19 -6.72 24.92 25.53
C THR A 19 -5.26 24.64 25.88
N MET A 20 -4.52 24.02 24.95
CA MET A 20 -3.06 23.92 25.07
C MET A 20 -2.41 25.20 24.53
N LEU A 21 -1.67 25.82 25.44
CA LEU A 21 -1.01 27.11 25.33
C LEU A 21 0.05 27.13 24.22
N SER A 22 0.00 28.22 23.47
CA SER A 22 1.13 29.05 23.03
C SER A 22 2.47 28.73 23.70
N SER A 23 3.47 28.41 22.89
CA SER A 23 4.87 28.70 23.21
C SER A 23 5.63 28.99 21.92
N SER A 24 5.73 30.28 21.64
CA SER A 24 6.70 30.87 20.73
C SER A 24 8.11 30.49 21.18
N VAL A 25 8.81 29.65 20.42
CA VAL A 25 10.26 29.51 20.55
C VAL A 25 10.92 30.28 19.41
N LEU A 26 11.33 31.48 19.83
CA LEU A 26 12.38 32.33 19.34
C LEU A 26 13.41 31.68 18.39
N VAL A 27 13.40 32.18 17.15
CA VAL A 27 14.57 32.63 16.38
C VAL A 27 15.95 32.26 16.95
N ARG A 28 16.67 31.40 16.21
CA ARG A 28 18.12 31.55 16.03
C ARG A 28 18.48 31.46 14.55
N LEU A 29 18.60 32.65 13.96
CA LEU A 29 19.47 32.89 12.81
C LEU A 29 20.89 32.42 13.18
N LEU A 30 21.37 31.38 12.50
CA LEU A 30 22.80 31.17 12.32
C LEU A 30 23.11 31.34 10.84
N SER A 31 23.49 32.57 10.54
CA SER A 31 24.18 32.99 9.32
C SER A 31 25.39 32.09 9.09
N ILE A 32 25.36 31.26 8.05
CA ILE A 32 26.54 30.54 7.58
C ILE A 32 27.24 31.44 6.54
N PRO A 33 28.51 31.80 6.76
CA PRO A 33 29.26 32.67 5.86
C PRO A 33 29.58 31.96 4.53
N VAL A 34 29.27 32.67 3.46
CA VAL A 34 29.75 32.46 2.09
C VAL A 34 31.29 32.45 2.10
N ARG A 35 31.90 31.38 1.58
CA ARG A 35 33.31 31.39 1.16
C ARG A 35 33.38 31.45 -0.36
N PRO A 36 33.97 32.50 -0.96
CA PRO A 36 34.43 32.48 -2.33
C PRO A 36 35.90 32.03 -2.36
N ALA A 37 36.23 31.01 -3.15
CA ALA A 37 37.61 30.76 -3.56
C ALA A 37 37.62 30.09 -4.92
N PHE A 38 37.90 30.92 -5.92
CA PHE A 38 38.38 30.58 -7.24
C PHE A 38 39.35 29.41 -7.22
N HIS A 39 39.20 28.44 -8.11
CA HIS A 39 40.32 27.89 -8.88
C HIS A 39 39.89 27.77 -10.34
N ALA A 40 40.37 28.74 -11.11
CA ALA A 40 40.40 28.74 -12.55
C ALA A 40 41.29 27.59 -13.04
N ARG A 41 40.72 26.65 -13.78
CA ARG A 41 41.43 25.92 -14.84
C ARG A 41 40.48 25.73 -16.02
N SER A 42 40.49 26.72 -16.88
CA SER A 42 40.28 26.58 -18.32
C SER A 42 41.33 25.61 -18.89
N LEU A 43 40.92 24.53 -19.55
CA LEU A 43 41.47 24.18 -20.86
C LEU A 43 40.47 23.30 -21.64
N PRO A 44 40.19 23.62 -22.91
CA PRO A 44 39.15 22.99 -23.73
C PRO A 44 39.72 21.86 -24.59
N VAL A 45 38.98 20.75 -24.69
CA VAL A 45 39.14 19.70 -25.71
C VAL A 45 37.70 19.31 -26.07
N LEU A 46 37.00 19.99 -26.97
CA LEU A 46 37.11 20.00 -28.44
C LEU A 46 37.33 18.60 -29.06
N LEU A 47 36.23 18.11 -29.68
CA LEU A 47 36.15 17.25 -30.87
C LEU A 47 36.41 15.73 -30.76
N LEU A 48 35.33 14.94 -30.67
CA LEU A 48 35.00 13.65 -31.35
C LEU A 48 33.92 12.94 -30.49
N ALA A 49 32.77 12.44 -30.92
CA ALA A 49 32.15 12.27 -32.22
C ALA A 49 30.63 12.28 -32.00
N VAL A 50 29.91 13.03 -32.82
CA VAL A 50 28.45 12.94 -32.97
C VAL A 50 28.19 11.64 -33.74
N ALA A 51 28.02 10.53 -33.03
CA ALA A 51 27.51 9.30 -33.59
C ALA A 51 25.97 9.38 -33.55
N MET A 52 25.41 9.58 -34.75
CA MET A 52 23.99 9.56 -35.09
C MET A 52 23.19 8.54 -34.28
N SER A 53 22.38 9.08 -33.38
CA SER A 53 21.34 8.41 -32.63
C SER A 53 20.21 7.97 -33.58
N ALA A 54 20.17 6.68 -33.90
CA ALA A 54 19.01 6.03 -34.50
C ALA A 54 18.56 4.86 -33.62
N PHE A 55 18.33 5.12 -32.34
CA PHE A 55 17.46 4.26 -31.54
C PHE A 55 16.03 4.69 -31.83
N SER A 56 15.42 4.04 -32.83
CA SER A 56 13.97 3.98 -32.99
C SER A 56 13.41 3.27 -31.76
N VAL A 57 13.18 4.00 -30.68
CA VAL A 57 12.31 3.55 -29.60
C VAL A 57 10.91 3.55 -30.21
N SER A 58 10.52 2.40 -30.75
CA SER A 58 9.12 2.10 -31.05
C SER A 58 8.37 2.13 -29.73
N GLY A 59 7.94 3.33 -29.32
CA GLY A 59 7.03 3.54 -28.22
C GLY A 59 5.69 2.93 -28.62
N CYS A 60 5.53 1.64 -28.36
CA CYS A 60 4.21 1.04 -28.21
C CYS A 60 3.54 1.77 -27.06
N SER A 61 2.78 2.83 -27.37
CA SER A 61 1.83 3.42 -26.43
C SER A 61 0.85 2.33 -26.03
N LYS A 62 1.15 1.64 -24.93
CA LYS A 62 0.19 0.76 -24.27
C LYS A 62 -1.01 1.61 -23.91
N LYS A 63 -2.18 1.13 -24.31
CA LYS A 63 -3.43 1.81 -23.97
C LYS A 63 -3.70 1.53 -22.49
N PRO A 64 -3.99 2.56 -21.68
CA PRO A 64 -4.44 2.36 -20.31
C PRO A 64 -5.63 1.40 -20.28
N GLY A 65 -5.61 0.44 -19.37
CA GLY A 65 -6.64 -0.58 -19.21
C GLY A 65 -6.60 -1.69 -20.26
N ASP A 66 -5.46 -1.93 -20.93
CA ASP A 66 -5.31 -3.06 -21.86
C ASP A 66 -5.54 -4.40 -21.10
N PRO A 67 -6.50 -5.25 -21.55
CA PRO A 67 -6.80 -6.52 -20.91
C PRO A 67 -5.60 -7.45 -20.76
N ALA A 68 -4.65 -7.43 -21.70
CA ALA A 68 -3.45 -8.26 -21.62
C ALA A 68 -2.50 -7.77 -20.51
N VAL A 69 -2.42 -6.46 -20.31
CA VAL A 69 -1.63 -5.85 -19.22
C VAL A 69 -2.26 -6.17 -17.87
N ILE A 70 -3.58 -6.04 -17.76
CA ILE A 70 -4.32 -6.38 -16.53
C ILE A 70 -4.17 -7.87 -16.20
N ALA A 71 -4.25 -8.75 -17.19
CA ALA A 71 -4.04 -10.19 -16.99
C ALA A 71 -2.64 -10.49 -16.45
N ALA A 72 -1.61 -9.85 -17.01
CA ALA A 72 -0.24 -9.98 -16.52
C ALA A 72 -0.09 -9.42 -15.09
N ALA A 73 -0.74 -8.29 -14.77
CA ALA A 73 -0.74 -7.73 -13.43
C ALA A 73 -1.41 -8.66 -12.40
N LYS A 74 -2.53 -9.29 -12.77
CA LYS A 74 -3.20 -10.30 -11.93
C LYS A 74 -2.33 -11.51 -11.66
N GLU A 75 -1.62 -11.98 -12.68
CA GLU A 75 -0.67 -13.09 -12.53
C GLU A 75 0.48 -12.71 -11.59
N ALA A 76 1.10 -11.54 -11.80
CA ALA A 76 2.17 -11.04 -10.94
C ALA A 76 1.71 -10.78 -9.48
N ALA A 77 0.44 -10.41 -9.27
CA ALA A 77 -0.15 -10.34 -7.94
C ALA A 77 -0.26 -11.73 -7.32
N ARG A 78 -0.77 -12.73 -8.07
CA ARG A 78 -0.88 -14.11 -7.62
C ARG A 78 0.46 -14.71 -7.22
N GLU A 79 1.51 -14.50 -8.01
CA GLU A 79 2.88 -14.96 -7.71
C GLU A 79 3.43 -14.38 -6.39
N ARG A 80 2.97 -13.18 -6.01
CA ARG A 80 3.32 -12.53 -4.74
C ARG A 80 2.37 -12.87 -3.60
N GLY A 81 1.42 -13.78 -3.82
CA GLY A 81 0.44 -14.11 -2.81
C GLY A 81 -0.64 -13.04 -2.58
N ALA A 82 -0.99 -12.32 -3.64
CA ALA A 82 -2.00 -11.29 -3.60
C ALA A 82 -3.16 -11.57 -4.57
N VAL A 83 -4.29 -10.92 -4.34
CA VAL A 83 -5.43 -10.91 -5.24
C VAL A 83 -5.64 -9.50 -5.78
N LEU A 84 -5.66 -9.38 -7.10
CA LEU A 84 -5.89 -8.13 -7.81
C LEU A 84 -7.26 -8.12 -8.47
N PHE A 85 -8.08 -7.11 -8.17
CA PHE A 85 -9.42 -6.96 -8.72
C PHE A 85 -9.79 -5.49 -8.93
N SER A 86 -10.85 -5.23 -9.69
CA SER A 86 -11.39 -3.89 -9.92
C SER A 86 -12.77 -3.79 -9.26
N PRO A 87 -13.06 -2.75 -8.46
CA PRO A 87 -14.42 -2.47 -8.05
C PRO A 87 -15.34 -2.27 -9.26
N GLU A 88 -16.62 -2.60 -9.11
CA GLU A 88 -17.60 -2.39 -10.18
C GLU A 88 -17.64 -0.91 -10.62
N GLY A 89 -17.65 -0.67 -11.93
CA GLY A 89 -17.63 0.68 -12.50
C GLY A 89 -16.31 1.45 -12.32
N SER A 90 -15.28 0.83 -11.74
CA SER A 90 -13.94 1.37 -11.63
C SER A 90 -13.05 0.91 -12.79
N VAL A 91 -12.17 1.80 -13.23
CA VAL A 91 -11.02 1.46 -14.10
C VAL A 91 -9.75 1.19 -13.30
N TYR A 92 -9.76 1.52 -12.01
CA TYR A 92 -8.65 1.35 -11.07
C TYR A 92 -8.73 0.01 -10.35
N HIS A 93 -7.59 -0.49 -9.88
CA HIS A 93 -7.50 -1.80 -9.25
C HIS A 93 -7.15 -1.72 -7.77
N ILE A 94 -7.51 -2.77 -7.05
CA ILE A 94 -7.19 -3.02 -5.65
C ILE A 94 -6.45 -4.34 -5.58
N GLU A 95 -5.31 -4.34 -4.90
CA GLU A 95 -4.55 -5.53 -4.54
C GLU A 95 -4.71 -5.80 -3.04
N LEU A 96 -5.05 -7.03 -2.68
CA LEU A 96 -5.10 -7.51 -1.30
C LEU A 96 -4.09 -8.63 -1.09
N SER A 97 -3.27 -8.54 -0.05
CA SER A 97 -2.34 -9.58 0.37
C SER A 97 -2.42 -9.79 1.87
N VAL A 98 -2.20 -11.02 2.33
CA VAL A 98 -2.17 -11.34 3.76
C VAL A 98 -0.84 -11.97 4.12
N ASP A 99 -0.16 -11.39 5.09
CA ASP A 99 0.97 -11.99 5.77
C ASP A 99 0.45 -12.78 6.98
N ARG A 100 0.54 -14.11 6.89
CA ARG A 100 0.04 -15.01 7.94
C ARG A 100 0.99 -15.13 9.13
N ASP A 101 2.27 -14.88 8.93
CA ASP A 101 3.27 -14.98 9.99
C ASP A 101 3.16 -13.76 10.91
N GLU A 102 2.96 -12.58 10.33
CA GLU A 102 2.79 -11.33 11.07
C GLU A 102 1.32 -11.08 11.45
N GLY A 103 0.37 -11.68 10.72
CA GLY A 103 -1.06 -11.44 10.89
C GLY A 103 -1.47 -10.06 10.38
N ILE A 104 -0.94 -9.68 9.22
CA ILE A 104 -1.18 -8.38 8.58
C ILE A 104 -1.98 -8.58 7.30
N LEU A 105 -3.06 -7.80 7.15
CA LEU A 105 -3.76 -7.64 5.89
C LEU A 105 -3.35 -6.31 5.27
N THR A 106 -2.86 -6.36 4.03
CA THR A 106 -2.46 -5.18 3.27
C THR A 106 -3.42 -4.97 2.12
N LEU A 107 -3.89 -3.72 1.98
CA LEU A 107 -4.53 -3.23 0.77
C LEU A 107 -3.57 -2.29 0.04
N ARG A 108 -3.51 -2.43 -1.29
CA ARG A 108 -2.88 -1.46 -2.18
C ARG A 108 -3.86 -0.97 -3.25
N THR A 109 -3.91 0.33 -3.44
CA THR A 109 -4.64 0.96 -4.55
C THR A 109 -3.71 1.13 -5.74
N LEU A 110 -4.21 0.79 -6.93
CA LEU A 110 -3.42 0.73 -8.15
C LEU A 110 -4.12 1.50 -9.30
N ASP A 111 -3.32 1.90 -10.27
CA ASP A 111 -3.75 2.64 -11.46
C ASP A 111 -4.65 1.80 -12.39
N THR A 112 -4.84 2.22 -13.64
CA THR A 112 -5.73 1.52 -14.60
C THR A 112 -5.17 0.21 -15.12
N ASP A 113 -3.86 0.00 -14.97
CA ASP A 113 -3.15 -1.15 -15.52
C ASP A 113 -2.86 -2.17 -14.41
N GLY A 114 -3.06 -1.78 -13.14
CA GLY A 114 -2.80 -2.63 -11.98
C GLY A 114 -1.31 -2.76 -11.67
N ALA A 115 -0.50 -1.86 -12.21
CA ALA A 115 0.96 -1.94 -12.13
C ALA A 115 1.56 -0.85 -11.24
N SER A 116 0.98 0.34 -11.24
CA SER A 116 1.51 1.48 -10.49
C SER A 116 0.65 1.82 -9.28
N ALA A 117 1.30 2.27 -8.22
CA ALA A 117 0.64 2.81 -7.03
C ALA A 117 -0.30 3.97 -7.39
N LEU A 118 -1.53 3.90 -6.88
CA LEU A 118 -2.51 4.98 -6.95
C LEU A 118 -2.69 5.57 -5.57
N GLU A 119 -2.10 6.73 -5.31
CA GLU A 119 -2.25 7.40 -4.02
C GLU A 119 -3.70 7.81 -3.74
N THR A 120 -4.12 7.65 -2.48
CA THR A 120 -5.39 8.17 -1.98
C THR A 120 -5.19 8.91 -0.66
N SER A 121 -6.15 9.77 -0.34
CA SER A 121 -6.16 10.55 0.91
C SER A 121 -7.09 9.97 1.98
N ALA A 122 -7.44 8.68 1.88
CA ALA A 122 -8.26 8.04 2.89
C ALA A 122 -7.50 7.93 4.22
N GLU A 123 -8.19 8.22 5.32
CA GLU A 123 -7.66 8.09 6.70
C GLU A 123 -7.61 6.64 7.18
N GLY A 124 -8.27 5.74 6.45
CA GLY A 124 -8.33 4.32 6.72
C GLY A 124 -9.55 3.68 6.06
N PHE A 125 -9.65 2.36 6.17
CA PHE A 125 -10.78 1.60 5.64
C PHE A 125 -11.29 0.61 6.68
N GLU A 126 -12.60 0.52 6.80
CA GLU A 126 -13.27 -0.52 7.58
C GLU A 126 -13.52 -1.74 6.69
N PHE A 127 -13.04 -2.88 7.17
CA PHE A 127 -13.17 -4.17 6.52
C PHE A 127 -14.01 -5.08 7.40
N ARG A 128 -14.91 -5.79 6.73
CA ARG A 128 -15.60 -6.95 7.28
C ARG A 128 -15.00 -8.19 6.64
N VAL A 129 -14.36 -9.02 7.47
CA VAL A 129 -13.58 -10.17 7.05
C VAL A 129 -14.22 -11.45 7.59
N THR A 130 -14.55 -12.36 6.70
CA THR A 130 -14.98 -13.71 7.06
C THR A 130 -13.76 -14.63 7.09
N ALA A 131 -13.40 -15.08 8.29
CA ALA A 131 -12.31 -16.01 8.54
C ALA A 131 -12.83 -17.19 9.37
N ASP A 132 -12.55 -18.43 8.94
CA ASP A 132 -13.02 -19.65 9.61
C ASP A 132 -14.56 -19.68 9.79
N GLY A 133 -15.29 -19.15 8.80
CA GLY A 133 -16.75 -19.03 8.84
C GLY A 133 -17.29 -18.01 9.85
N ARG A 134 -16.43 -17.18 10.44
CA ARG A 134 -16.80 -16.12 11.38
C ARG A 134 -16.50 -14.76 10.78
N GLU A 135 -17.47 -13.87 10.89
CA GLU A 135 -17.30 -12.46 10.55
C GLU A 135 -16.52 -11.73 11.64
N ARG A 136 -15.56 -10.90 11.21
CA ARG A 136 -14.70 -10.07 12.08
C ARG A 136 -14.48 -8.71 11.43
N PHE A 137 -14.33 -7.68 12.25
CA PHE A 137 -13.98 -6.34 11.77
C PHE A 137 -12.48 -6.11 11.84
N LEU A 138 -11.96 -5.38 10.86
CA LEU A 138 -10.57 -4.95 10.81
C LEU A 138 -10.52 -3.52 10.26
N ILE A 139 -9.74 -2.65 10.90
CA ILE A 139 -9.46 -1.32 10.39
C ILE A 139 -8.08 -1.35 9.75
N LEU A 140 -8.01 -0.91 8.50
CA LEU A 140 -6.75 -0.72 7.80
C LEU A 140 -6.36 0.76 7.87
N ALA A 141 -5.20 1.05 8.44
CA ALA A 141 -4.65 2.39 8.56
C ALA A 141 -3.68 2.70 7.41
N PRO A 142 -3.57 3.96 6.96
CA PRO A 142 -2.62 4.35 5.92
C PRO A 142 -1.19 4.14 6.39
N VAL A 143 -0.37 3.54 5.53
CA VAL A 143 1.05 3.32 5.80
C VAL A 143 1.86 4.27 4.92
N ALA A 144 2.66 5.13 5.57
CA ALA A 144 3.60 5.99 4.86
C ALA A 144 4.76 5.15 4.28
N ASN A 145 5.24 5.52 3.10
CA ASN A 145 6.42 4.92 2.51
C ASN A 145 7.48 6.01 2.30
N VAL A 146 8.35 6.12 3.31
CA VAL A 146 9.41 7.15 3.34
C VAL A 146 10.39 6.98 2.17
N ALA A 147 10.55 5.77 1.63
CA ALA A 147 11.45 5.52 0.51
C ALA A 147 10.93 6.10 -0.82
N THR A 148 9.61 6.19 -0.99
CA THR A 148 8.96 6.80 -2.17
C THR A 148 8.52 8.24 -1.94
N GLY A 149 8.56 8.71 -0.68
CA GLY A 149 8.09 10.04 -0.30
C GLY A 149 6.58 10.12 -0.02
N GLU A 150 5.89 8.98 0.07
CA GLU A 150 4.47 8.92 0.43
C GLU A 150 4.28 9.21 1.94
N PHE A 151 3.35 10.10 2.28
CA PHE A 151 2.96 10.42 3.66
C PHE A 151 1.60 9.80 4.02
N ALA A 152 1.31 9.66 5.32
CA ALA A 152 -0.03 9.30 5.79
C ALA A 152 -1.03 10.41 5.36
N GLY A 153 -1.95 10.10 4.44
CA GLY A 153 -2.83 11.06 3.76
C GLY A 153 -2.58 11.25 2.26
N GLY A 154 -1.56 10.58 1.72
CA GLY A 154 -1.25 10.48 0.29
C GLY A 154 -0.48 9.20 0.03
N THR A 155 -1.10 8.06 0.35
CA THR A 155 -0.48 6.74 0.24
C THR A 155 -1.33 5.83 -0.62
N SER A 156 -0.66 4.88 -1.26
CA SER A 156 -1.29 3.77 -1.95
C SER A 156 -1.45 2.52 -1.08
N ARG A 157 -0.91 2.50 0.15
CA ARG A 157 -0.85 1.31 1.00
C ARG A 157 -1.56 1.51 2.34
N TYR A 158 -2.32 0.49 2.72
CA TYR A 158 -3.07 0.44 3.97
C TYR A 158 -2.91 -0.92 4.63
N GLU A 159 -2.75 -0.95 5.96
CA GLU A 159 -2.48 -2.18 6.70
C GLU A 159 -3.32 -2.26 7.97
N GLY A 160 -3.78 -3.48 8.28
CA GLY A 160 -4.48 -3.81 9.51
C GLY A 160 -3.87 -5.08 10.09
N ASN A 161 -3.60 -5.09 11.39
CA ASN A 161 -3.06 -6.26 12.09
C ASN A 161 -4.13 -6.90 12.97
N ALA A 162 -4.19 -8.23 12.94
CA ALA A 162 -4.94 -8.97 13.93
C ALA A 162 -4.38 -10.39 14.11
N PRO A 163 -4.33 -10.93 15.36
CA PRO A 163 -3.82 -12.29 15.59
C PRO A 163 -4.57 -13.37 14.83
N TRP A 164 -5.86 -13.17 14.56
CA TRP A 164 -6.68 -14.14 13.86
C TRP A 164 -6.43 -14.20 12.34
N LEU A 165 -5.70 -13.23 11.78
CA LEU A 165 -5.22 -13.31 10.40
C LEU A 165 -4.12 -14.38 10.25
N LYS A 166 -3.53 -14.88 11.33
CA LYS A 166 -2.56 -15.98 11.27
C LYS A 166 -3.19 -17.35 11.04
N THR A 167 -4.50 -17.46 11.20
CA THR A 167 -5.20 -18.74 10.96
C THR A 167 -5.18 -19.07 9.46
N PRO A 168 -4.73 -20.27 9.07
CA PRO A 168 -4.70 -20.68 7.67
C PRO A 168 -6.14 -20.85 7.15
N GLY A 169 -6.40 -20.41 5.93
CA GLY A 169 -7.70 -20.55 5.31
C GLY A 169 -7.97 -19.50 4.25
N GLU A 170 -9.13 -19.60 3.61
CA GLU A 170 -9.65 -18.55 2.75
C GLU A 170 -10.16 -17.38 3.59
N LEU A 171 -10.00 -16.15 3.09
CA LEU A 171 -10.62 -14.96 3.67
C LEU A 171 -11.62 -14.37 2.68
N GLY A 172 -12.87 -14.24 3.11
CA GLY A 172 -13.83 -13.36 2.43
C GLY A 172 -13.66 -11.94 2.95
N VAL A 173 -13.58 -10.95 2.07
CA VAL A 173 -13.39 -9.54 2.43
C VAL A 173 -14.51 -8.71 1.83
N VAL A 174 -15.11 -7.85 2.65
CA VAL A 174 -15.99 -6.77 2.23
C VAL A 174 -15.38 -5.46 2.68
N ILE A 175 -15.11 -4.58 1.73
CA ILE A 175 -14.67 -3.20 1.97
C ILE A 175 -15.93 -2.35 2.00
N GLU A 176 -16.25 -1.78 3.17
CA GLU A 176 -17.50 -1.03 3.36
C GLU A 176 -17.60 0.17 2.42
N SER A 177 -16.52 0.94 2.29
CA SER A 177 -16.43 2.07 1.37
C SER A 177 -14.98 2.39 1.01
N ILE A 178 -14.72 2.64 -0.27
CA ILE A 178 -13.43 3.14 -0.77
C ILE A 178 -13.66 4.23 -1.82
N THR A 179 -12.85 5.30 -1.78
CA THR A 179 -12.89 6.37 -2.79
C THR A 179 -11.66 6.33 -3.67
N LEU A 180 -11.83 6.07 -4.96
CA LEU A 180 -10.76 6.04 -5.95
C LEU A 180 -10.94 7.22 -6.91
N ARG A 181 -9.97 8.15 -6.92
CA ARG A 181 -9.99 9.37 -7.77
C ARG A 181 -11.33 10.12 -7.72
N GLY A 182 -11.87 10.30 -6.51
CA GLY A 182 -13.11 11.05 -6.27
C GLY A 182 -14.40 10.27 -6.54
N ARG A 183 -14.33 8.99 -6.93
CA ARG A 183 -15.50 8.12 -7.05
C ARG A 183 -15.56 7.16 -5.87
N LYS A 184 -16.70 7.13 -5.19
CA LYS A 184 -16.98 6.23 -4.07
C LYS A 184 -17.48 4.88 -4.60
N HIS A 185 -16.96 3.80 -4.04
CA HIS A 185 -17.39 2.42 -4.24
C HIS A 185 -17.71 1.82 -2.87
N GLU A 186 -18.84 1.14 -2.75
CA GLU A 186 -19.34 0.58 -1.48
C GLU A 186 -19.58 -0.92 -1.60
N GLY A 187 -19.45 -1.64 -0.48
CA GLY A 187 -19.70 -3.08 -0.44
C GLY A 187 -18.82 -3.87 -1.40
N VAL A 188 -17.58 -3.44 -1.61
CA VAL A 188 -16.67 -4.07 -2.57
C VAL A 188 -16.20 -5.40 -2.00
N THR A 189 -16.44 -6.49 -2.72
CA THR A 189 -16.15 -7.84 -2.24
C THR A 189 -14.93 -8.46 -2.93
N ALA A 190 -14.18 -9.25 -2.17
CA ALA A 190 -13.05 -10.03 -2.68
C ALA A 190 -12.86 -11.30 -1.85
N THR A 191 -12.20 -12.29 -2.44
CA THR A 191 -11.81 -13.52 -1.77
C THR A 191 -10.31 -13.70 -1.89
N ILE A 192 -9.61 -13.84 -0.76
CA ILE A 192 -8.19 -14.16 -0.70
C ILE A 192 -8.06 -15.67 -0.47
N PRO A 193 -7.60 -16.44 -1.47
CA PRO A 193 -7.51 -17.90 -1.33
C PRO A 193 -6.40 -18.28 -0.36
N ALA A 194 -6.54 -19.43 0.30
CA ALA A 194 -5.54 -19.92 1.26
C ALA A 194 -4.13 -20.02 0.65
N ALA A 195 -4.02 -20.45 -0.61
CA ALA A 195 -2.75 -20.60 -1.32
C ALA A 195 -2.09 -19.26 -1.69
N ALA A 196 -2.84 -18.17 -1.82
CA ALA A 196 -2.24 -16.85 -1.99
C ALA A 196 -1.57 -16.36 -0.71
N SER A 197 -1.79 -16.98 0.44
CA SER A 197 -1.16 -16.52 1.69
C SER A 197 0.22 -17.11 1.98
N ALA A 198 0.74 -17.96 1.08
CA ALA A 198 2.10 -18.47 1.17
C ALA A 198 3.04 -17.51 0.44
N GLY A 199 3.88 -16.78 1.20
CA GLY A 199 4.96 -16.00 0.62
C GLY A 199 5.89 -16.85 -0.27
N PRO A 200 6.74 -16.23 -1.10
CA PRO A 200 7.59 -16.93 -2.07
C PRO A 200 8.63 -17.91 -1.48
N ASP A 201 8.75 -18.03 -0.15
CA ASP A 201 9.75 -18.86 0.54
C ASP A 201 9.28 -20.27 0.95
N ALA A 202 8.07 -20.70 0.58
CA ALA A 202 7.63 -22.09 0.83
C ALA A 202 8.24 -23.11 -0.15
N ALA A 203 8.88 -22.66 -1.25
CA ALA A 203 9.72 -23.50 -2.09
C ALA A 203 11.17 -23.33 -1.65
N ALA A 204 11.58 -24.12 -0.64
CA ALA A 204 12.97 -24.31 -0.29
C ALA A 204 13.81 -24.52 -1.56
N LEU A 205 14.65 -23.54 -1.90
CA LEU A 205 15.75 -23.76 -2.82
C LEU A 205 16.56 -24.95 -2.27
N PRO A 206 16.78 -26.02 -3.05
CA PRO A 206 17.63 -27.10 -2.59
C PRO A 206 19.01 -26.50 -2.29
N SER A 207 19.48 -26.68 -1.04
CA SER A 207 20.80 -26.26 -0.63
C SER A 207 21.84 -26.82 -1.63
N PRO A 208 22.79 -26.03 -2.13
CA PRO A 208 23.80 -26.55 -3.03
C PRO A 208 24.59 -27.63 -2.29
N THR A 209 24.44 -28.88 -2.74
CA THR A 209 25.25 -29.99 -2.25
C THR A 209 26.68 -29.74 -2.72
N SER A 210 27.55 -29.33 -1.79
CA SER A 210 28.99 -29.22 -2.04
C SER A 210 29.56 -30.63 -2.20
N SER A 211 29.64 -31.11 -3.43
CA SER A 211 30.44 -32.29 -3.78
C SER A 211 31.88 -31.85 -4.06
N ALA A 212 32.69 -31.76 -3.01
CA ALA A 212 34.14 -31.71 -3.14
C ALA A 212 34.64 -33.10 -3.60
N THR A 213 34.98 -33.22 -4.87
CA THR A 213 35.76 -34.36 -5.38
C THR A 213 37.23 -34.08 -5.07
N ALA A 214 37.77 -34.77 -4.06
CA ALA A 214 39.21 -34.87 -3.85
C ALA A 214 39.78 -35.83 -4.90
N ALA A 215 40.61 -35.30 -5.81
CA ALA A 215 41.47 -36.11 -6.64
C ALA A 215 42.72 -36.49 -5.84
N ASN A 216 43.07 -37.77 -5.91
CA ASN A 216 44.35 -38.36 -5.51
C ASN A 216 45.01 -38.93 -6.76
#